data_AF-A0A8B8YFI7-F1
#
_entry.id   AF-A0A8B8YFI7-F1
#
_cell.length_a   1.000
_cell.length_b   1.000
_cell.length_c   1.000
_cell.angle_alpha   90.00
_cell.angle_beta   90.00
_cell.angle_gamma   90.00
#
_symmetry.space_group_name_H-M   'P 1'
#
loop_
_entity.id
_entity.type
_entity.pdbx_description
1 polymer ?
#
loop_
_entity_poly.entity_id
_entity_poly.type
_entity_poly.pdbx_seq_one_letter_code
_entity_poly.pdbx_strand_id
1 'polypeptide(L)'
;MKSLLLLSILAALAVAALCYESYESMESYEINPFINRRNANIFISPQQRWRVKAQERIREHSKPAYEINREACDDFKLCERYAMLYGYNAAYNHYFRQRPGAK
;
A
#
# COMPACT_ATOMS: atom_id res chain seq x y z
N MET A 1 5.19 -21.65 -49.68
CA MET A 1 5.67 -21.93 -48.30
C MET A 1 6.65 -20.87 -47.77
N LYS A 2 7.63 -20.42 -48.56
CA LYS A 2 8.59 -19.37 -48.13
C LYS A 2 7.95 -18.01 -47.78
N SER A 3 6.94 -17.59 -48.53
CA SER A 3 6.20 -16.34 -48.24
C SER A 3 5.42 -16.38 -46.93
N LEU A 4 4.78 -17.51 -46.62
CA LEU A 4 4.07 -17.72 -45.35
C LEU A 4 5.02 -17.71 -44.16
N LEU A 5 6.21 -18.31 -44.30
CA LEU A 5 7.26 -18.24 -43.28
C LEU A 5 7.70 -16.79 -43.02
N LEU A 6 7.97 -16.02 -44.08
CA LEU A 6 8.35 -14.62 -43.93
C LEU A 6 7.27 -13.79 -43.24
N LEU A 7 6.00 -13.98 -43.61
CA LEU A 7 4.87 -13.30 -42.98
C LEU A 7 4.72 -13.67 -41.51
N SER A 8 4.90 -14.95 -41.15
CA SER A 8 4.83 -15.39 -39.75
C SER A 8 5.95 -14.78 -38.88
N ILE A 9 7.16 -14.66 -39.41
CA ILE A 9 8.29 -14.04 -38.71
C ILE A 9 8.05 -12.54 -38.52
N LEU A 10 7.53 -11.87 -39.54
CA LEU A 10 7.17 -10.45 -39.47
C LEU A 10 6.07 -10.19 -38.43
N ALA A 11 5.04 -11.05 -38.39
CA ALA A 11 3.98 -10.98 -37.39
C ALA A 11 4.52 -11.20 -35.96
N ALA A 12 5.40 -12.20 -35.77
CA ALA A 12 6.01 -12.46 -34.47
C ALA A 12 6.88 -11.29 -33.98
N LEU A 13 7.66 -10.68 -34.89
CA LEU A 13 8.45 -9.49 -34.58
C LEU A 13 7.57 -8.27 -34.23
N ALA A 14 6.45 -8.09 -34.94
CA ALA A 14 5.50 -7.02 -34.64
C ALA A 14 4.86 -7.20 -33.26
N VAL A 15 4.45 -8.42 -32.89
CA VAL A 15 3.91 -8.71 -31.54
C VAL A 15 4.97 -8.47 -30.48
N ALA A 16 6.21 -8.92 -30.70
CA ALA A 16 7.30 -8.69 -29.75
C ALA A 16 7.60 -7.19 -29.58
N ALA A 17 7.67 -6.41 -30.65
CA ALA A 17 7.99 -4.99 -30.58
C ALA A 17 6.85 -4.16 -29.96
N LEU A 18 5.59 -4.48 -30.27
CA LEU A 18 4.43 -3.72 -29.81
C LEU A 18 3.92 -4.14 -28.42
N CYS A 19 4.14 -5.40 -28.01
CA CYS A 19 3.69 -5.91 -26.72
C CYS A 19 4.78 -5.92 -25.64
N TYR A 20 6.04 -5.61 -25.97
CA TYR A 20 7.12 -5.53 -24.98
C TYR A 20 7.06 -4.25 -24.12
N GLU A 21 6.40 -3.19 -24.61
CA GLU A 21 6.22 -1.91 -23.90
C GLU A 21 4.84 -1.71 -23.28
N SER A 22 4.06 -2.77 -23.00
CA SER A 22 2.88 -2.64 -22.13
C SER A 22 3.28 -2.49 -20.64
N TYR A 23 4.07 -1.46 -20.35
CA TYR A 23 4.40 -0.96 -19.01
C TYR A 23 3.16 -0.52 -18.22
N GLU A 24 2.02 -0.37 -18.90
CA GLU A 24 0.72 0.03 -18.33
C GLU A 24 0.22 -0.93 -17.22
N SER A 25 0.73 -2.17 -17.15
CA SER A 25 0.38 -3.12 -16.09
C SER A 25 1.19 -2.96 -14.79
N MET A 26 2.26 -2.14 -14.80
CA MET A 26 3.14 -1.95 -13.65
C MET A 26 2.62 -0.93 -12.62
N GLU A 27 1.49 -0.26 -12.88
CA GLU A 27 0.81 0.58 -11.87
C GLU A 27 0.34 -0.21 -10.64
N SER A 28 0.24 -1.54 -10.74
CA SER A 28 -0.13 -2.40 -9.61
C SER A 28 1.02 -2.72 -8.64
N TYR A 29 2.26 -2.31 -8.93
CA TYR A 29 3.42 -2.48 -8.03
C TYR A 29 3.50 -1.41 -6.92
N GLU A 30 2.44 -0.64 -6.72
CA GLU A 30 2.31 0.17 -5.51
C GLU A 30 2.24 -0.77 -4.31
N ILE A 31 3.32 -0.82 -3.53
CA ILE A 31 3.39 -1.63 -2.29
C ILE A 31 2.29 -1.23 -1.30
N ASN A 32 1.75 -0.01 -1.43
CA ASN A 32 0.65 0.52 -0.62
C ASN A 32 -0.42 1.18 -1.49
N PRO A 33 -1.28 0.40 -2.16
CA PRO A 33 -2.34 0.95 -3.01
C PRO A 33 -3.47 1.58 -2.16
N PHE A 34 -3.44 1.37 -0.85
CA PHE A 34 -4.41 1.91 0.10
C PHE A 34 -3.81 3.05 0.90
N ILE A 35 -4.56 4.15 0.95
CA ILE A 35 -4.26 5.26 1.87
C ILE A 35 -4.42 4.79 3.32
N ASN A 36 -3.47 5.15 4.18
CA ASN A 36 -3.60 4.90 5.61
C ASN A 36 -4.87 5.58 6.14
N ARG A 37 -5.57 4.92 7.07
CA ARG A 37 -6.77 5.41 7.76
C ARG A 37 -6.60 6.83 8.32
N ARG A 38 -5.41 7.20 8.82
CA ARG A 38 -5.11 8.58 9.29
C ARG A 38 -5.14 9.62 8.17
N ASN A 39 -4.73 9.23 6.97
CA ASN A 39 -4.64 10.11 5.80
C ASN A 39 -5.92 10.08 4.96
N ALA A 40 -6.85 9.16 5.20
CA ALA A 40 -8.10 9.06 4.44
C ALA A 40 -8.99 10.32 4.55
N ASN A 41 -8.81 11.15 5.58
CA ASN A 41 -9.58 12.39 5.77
C ASN A 41 -9.19 13.53 4.81
N ILE A 42 -8.14 13.37 4.00
CA ILE A 42 -7.66 14.41 3.06
C ILE A 42 -8.69 14.76 1.99
N PHE A 43 -9.61 13.83 1.67
CA PHE A 43 -10.62 14.00 0.64
C PHE A 43 -11.90 14.69 1.13
N ILE A 44 -11.98 15.04 2.42
CA ILE A 44 -13.18 15.64 3.01
C ILE A 44 -13.23 17.13 2.70
N SER A 45 -14.42 17.61 2.29
CA SER A 45 -14.62 19.00 1.91
C SER A 45 -14.28 19.97 3.06
N PRO A 46 -13.74 21.17 2.77
CA PRO A 46 -13.36 22.14 3.80
C PRO A 46 -14.52 22.55 4.72
N GLN A 47 -15.75 22.55 4.20
CA GLN A 47 -16.96 22.94 4.93
C GLN A 47 -17.33 21.95 6.06
N GLN A 48 -17.01 20.66 5.91
CA GLN A 48 -17.30 19.63 6.92
C GLN A 48 -16.12 19.36 7.86
N ARG A 49 -14.96 19.97 7.60
CA ARG A 49 -13.68 19.65 8.25
C ARG A 49 -13.70 19.78 9.77
N TRP A 50 -14.41 20.77 10.31
CA TRP A 50 -14.49 20.98 11.77
C TRP A 50 -15.25 19.86 12.50
N ARG A 51 -16.39 19.41 11.95
CA ARG A 51 -17.19 18.33 12.55
C ARG A 51 -16.43 17.02 12.51
N VAL A 52 -15.78 16.71 11.38
CA VAL A 52 -14.97 15.50 11.25
C VAL A 52 -13.75 15.53 12.16
N LYS A 53 -13.04 16.67 12.28
CA LYS A 53 -11.94 16.81 13.24
C LYS A 53 -12.38 16.57 14.69
N ALA A 54 -13.57 17.04 15.06
CA ALA A 54 -14.11 16.80 16.40
C ALA A 54 -14.42 15.32 16.62
N GLN A 55 -15.06 14.65 15.66
CA GLN A 55 -15.35 13.22 15.71
C GLN A 55 -14.08 12.36 15.76
N GLU A 56 -13.07 12.67 14.94
CA GLU A 56 -11.82 11.91 14.99
C GLU A 56 -11.07 12.13 16.29
N ARG A 57 -11.10 13.31 16.92
CA ARG A 57 -10.52 13.47 18.25
C ARG A 57 -11.16 12.57 19.31
N ILE A 58 -12.49 12.42 19.26
CA ILE A 58 -13.21 11.51 20.16
C ILE A 58 -12.81 10.06 19.88
N ARG A 59 -12.72 9.68 18.60
CA ARG A 59 -12.34 8.34 18.19
C ARG A 59 -10.88 8.01 18.51
N GLU A 60 -9.95 8.94 18.35
CA GLU A 60 -8.55 8.77 18.77
C GLU A 60 -8.45 8.45 20.26
N HIS A 61 -9.30 9.07 21.09
CA HIS A 61 -9.32 8.82 22.53
C HIS A 61 -9.87 7.43 22.89
N SER A 62 -10.83 6.91 22.12
CA SER A 62 -11.41 5.57 22.35
C SER A 62 -10.77 4.46 21.52
N LYS A 63 -9.65 4.77 20.85
CA LYS A 63 -8.99 3.85 19.93
C LYS A 63 -8.42 2.65 20.70
N PRO A 64 -8.70 1.41 20.27
CA PRO A 64 -8.19 0.22 20.95
C PRO A 64 -6.68 0.03 20.68
N ALA A 65 -5.99 -0.61 21.63
CA ALA A 65 -4.54 -0.81 21.57
C ALA A 65 -4.07 -1.53 20.29
N TYR A 66 -4.84 -2.48 19.76
CA TYR A 66 -4.49 -3.18 18.53
C TYR A 66 -4.52 -2.25 17.30
N GLU A 67 -5.42 -1.26 17.27
CA GLU A 67 -5.50 -0.27 16.19
C GLU A 67 -4.32 0.71 16.28
N ILE A 68 -3.95 1.13 17.49
CA ILE A 68 -2.76 1.95 17.73
C ILE A 68 -1.48 1.23 17.28
N ASN A 69 -1.34 -0.05 17.63
CA ASN A 69 -0.18 -0.86 17.26
C ASN A 69 -0.09 -1.06 15.75
N ARG A 70 -1.24 -1.27 15.09
CA ARG A 70 -1.33 -1.34 13.64
C ARG A 70 -0.89 -0.03 12.99
N GLU A 71 -1.42 1.10 13.44
CA GLU A 71 -1.05 2.42 12.91
C GLU A 71 0.44 2.72 13.10
N ALA A 72 1.03 2.35 14.25
CA ALA A 72 2.46 2.48 14.47
C ALA A 72 3.30 1.63 13.48
N CYS A 73 2.77 0.48 13.07
CA CYS A 73 3.40 -0.38 12.08
C CYS A 73 3.24 0.18 10.65
N ASP A 74 2.08 0.74 10.31
CA ASP A 74 1.83 1.43 9.03
C ASP A 74 2.74 2.67 8.87
N ASP A 75 3.02 3.38 9.98
CA ASP A 75 3.94 4.52 10.00
C ASP A 75 5.42 4.11 9.81
N PHE A 76 5.77 2.83 9.97
CA PHE A 76 7.15 2.31 9.86
C PHE A 76 7.28 1.27 8.74
N LYS A 77 7.83 1.69 7.60
CA LYS A 77 7.91 0.90 6.34
C LYS A 77 8.42 -0.54 6.48
N LEU A 78 9.39 -0.78 7.35
CA LEU A 78 9.90 -2.14 7.58
C LEU A 78 8.91 -3.02 8.35
N CYS A 79 8.19 -2.43 9.31
CA CYS A 79 7.09 -3.12 9.99
C CYS A 79 5.92 -3.34 9.04
N GLU A 80 5.51 -2.33 8.28
CA GLU A 80 4.44 -2.43 7.28
C GLU A 80 4.70 -3.58 6.29
N ARG A 81 5.89 -3.63 5.67
CA ARG A 81 6.26 -4.70 4.73
C ARG A 81 6.29 -6.08 5.39
N TYR A 82 6.78 -6.16 6.63
CA TYR A 82 6.78 -7.42 7.38
C TYR A 82 5.35 -7.85 7.77
N ALA A 83 4.48 -6.90 8.10
CA ALA A 83 3.09 -7.15 8.44
C ALA A 83 2.29 -7.69 7.27
N MET A 84 2.61 -7.30 6.03
CA MET A 84 2.00 -7.88 4.82
C MET A 84 2.26 -9.39 4.70
N LEU A 85 3.40 -9.87 5.22
CA LEU A 85 3.81 -11.28 5.12
C LEU A 85 3.39 -12.09 6.34
N TYR A 86 3.55 -11.54 7.54
CA TYR A 86 3.42 -12.26 8.82
C TYR A 86 2.30 -11.74 9.74
N GLY A 87 1.61 -10.67 9.33
CA GLY A 87 0.57 -10.01 10.11
C GLY A 87 1.09 -8.94 11.08
N TYR A 88 0.20 -8.00 11.41
CA TYR A 88 0.52 -6.83 12.23
C TYR A 88 0.97 -7.15 13.66
N ASN A 89 0.39 -8.18 14.30
CA ASN A 89 0.79 -8.55 15.66
C ASN A 89 2.25 -9.05 15.70
N ALA A 90 2.64 -9.90 14.74
CA ALA A 90 4.00 -10.42 14.64
C ALA A 90 4.98 -9.28 14.30
N ALA A 91 4.63 -8.44 13.32
CA ALA A 91 5.42 -7.29 12.91
C ALA A 91 5.64 -6.30 14.06
N TYR A 92 4.56 -5.92 14.75
CA TYR A 92 4.65 -4.98 15.87
C TYR A 92 5.52 -5.52 16.99
N ASN A 93 5.36 -6.80 17.34
CA ASN A 93 6.20 -7.45 18.34
C ASN A 93 7.68 -7.46 17.91
N HIS A 94 7.96 -7.74 16.64
CA HIS A 94 9.32 -7.82 16.11
C HIS A 94 10.05 -6.48 16.20
N TYR A 95 9.41 -5.37 15.78
CA TYR A 95 10.04 -4.06 15.68
C TYR A 95 9.87 -3.14 16.92
N PHE A 96 8.77 -3.28 17.66
CA PHE A 96 8.43 -2.33 18.73
C PHE A 96 8.44 -2.94 20.15
N ARG A 97 8.18 -4.24 20.33
CA ARG A 97 8.26 -4.88 21.67
C ARG A 97 9.70 -5.13 22.15
N GLN A 98 10.70 -4.95 21.31
CA GLN A 98 12.11 -5.09 21.68
C GLN A 98 12.77 -3.81 22.21
N ARG A 99 12.00 -2.85 22.77
CA ARG A 99 12.58 -1.73 23.52
C ARG A 99 12.56 -2.00 25.03
N PRO A 100 13.62 -2.60 25.62
CA PRO A 100 13.82 -2.61 27.06
C PRO A 100 14.31 -1.22 27.51
N GLY A 101 13.47 -0.18 27.38
CA GLY A 101 13.95 1.19 27.59
C GLY A 101 12.88 2.29 27.72
N ALA A 102 11.64 1.96 28.07
CA ALA A 102 10.71 2.94 28.63
C ALA A 102 10.69 2.78 30.15
N LYS A 103 11.70 3.38 30.81
CA LYS A 103 11.71 3.70 32.23
C LYS A 103 11.64 5.21 32.36
#